data_AF-A0A0Q4QJP4-F1
#
_entry.id   AF-A0A0Q4QJP4-F1
#
_cell.length_a   1.000
_cell.length_b   1.000
_cell.length_c   1.000
_cell.angle_alpha   90.00
_cell.angle_beta   90.00
_cell.angle_gamma   90.00
#
_symmetry.space_group_name_H-M   'P 1'
#
loop_
_entity.id
_entity.type
_entity.pdbx_description
1 polymer ?
#
loop_
_entity_poly.entity_id
_entity_poly.type
_entity_poly.pdbx_seq_one_letter_code
_entity_poly.pdbx_strand_id
1 'polypeptide(L)'
;MMAHLALAIARSAAWQQPDDLAPLRLALRVLARCGVSPAALAAFWECAAFPSDNDYMHRGPMYDRLVQLAREAGYDVAGEYVPCNGWLMCNHYRMTASRAALLERYGIQPGYMTYGDLPAADVFPKRPATVIHRNRTSGFRHAMKPDWGFPRKMRGASGKVITSHVTNVRNLDSQFWRESLEQPHHRCLVPVTSFSEYGPGEKGKRPLFWFDVPSRPIFSFAGIWRMTPAGAVFAFVTTEPNEIVRPVHPKAMPVILHDEDEARWLAAPTAEALDMIAPYPSQLMSVEQATQTGEKRGGGEKDDEGRLDL
;
A
#
# COMPACT_ATOMS: atom_id res chain seq x y z
N MET A 1 -18.33 -9.06 29.49
CA MET A 1 -19.63 -8.97 28.79
C MET A 1 -20.11 -7.52 28.62
N MET A 2 -20.19 -6.73 29.71
CA MET A 2 -20.66 -5.32 29.64
C MET A 2 -19.80 -4.39 28.76
N ALA A 3 -18.47 -4.51 28.81
CA ALA A 3 -17.57 -3.72 27.96
C ALA A 3 -17.79 -4.02 26.46
N HIS A 4 -17.84 -5.30 26.06
CA HIS A 4 -18.10 -5.69 24.67
C HIS A 4 -19.47 -5.23 24.15
N LEU A 5 -20.50 -5.27 24.99
CA LEU A 5 -21.83 -4.75 24.63
C LEU A 5 -21.81 -3.23 24.47
N ALA A 6 -21.13 -2.50 25.37
CA ALA A 6 -20.96 -1.06 25.26
C ALA A 6 -20.18 -0.64 24.01
N LEU A 7 -19.15 -1.41 23.64
CA LEU A 7 -18.38 -1.23 22.41
C LEU A 7 -19.25 -1.48 21.15
N ALA A 8 -20.06 -2.54 21.14
CA ALA A 8 -20.97 -2.82 20.03
C ALA A 8 -22.04 -1.73 19.85
N ILE A 9 -22.62 -1.23 20.95
CA ILE A 9 -23.61 -0.14 20.93
C ILE A 9 -22.97 1.16 20.44
N ALA A 10 -21.76 1.50 20.90
CA ALA A 10 -21.02 2.68 20.45
C ALA A 10 -20.75 2.63 18.93
N ARG A 11 -20.35 1.47 18.42
CA ARG A 11 -20.09 1.25 17.00
C ARG A 11 -21.35 1.39 16.14
N SER A 12 -22.47 0.83 16.60
CA SER A 12 -23.75 0.91 15.88
C SER A 12 -24.31 2.33 15.85
N ALA A 13 -24.22 3.05 16.97
CA ALA A 13 -24.76 4.41 17.08
C ALA A 13 -23.97 5.43 16.25
N ALA A 14 -22.64 5.35 16.26
CA ALA A 14 -21.77 6.23 15.47
C ALA A 14 -22.02 6.12 13.96
N TRP A 15 -22.52 4.97 13.49
CA TRP A 15 -22.79 4.72 12.08
C TRP A 15 -24.18 5.15 11.63
N GLN A 16 -25.20 5.00 12.49
CA GLN A 16 -26.60 5.23 12.11
C GLN A 16 -27.05 6.69 12.30
N GLN A 17 -26.52 7.39 13.30
CA GLN A 17 -26.95 8.77 13.64
C GLN A 17 -25.74 9.61 14.11
N PRO A 18 -24.92 10.14 13.17
CA PRO A 18 -23.66 10.80 13.50
C PRO A 18 -23.81 12.09 14.32
N ASP A 19 -25.01 12.70 14.34
CA ASP A 19 -25.30 13.91 15.11
C ASP A 19 -25.83 13.61 16.54
N ASP A 20 -26.24 12.37 16.85
CA ASP A 20 -26.68 11.97 18.19
C ASP A 20 -25.54 11.30 18.97
N LEU A 21 -24.95 12.07 19.89
CA LEU A 21 -23.80 11.66 20.69
C LEU A 21 -24.19 11.04 22.04
N ALA A 22 -25.49 10.95 22.38
CA ALA A 22 -25.95 10.39 23.64
C ALA A 22 -25.53 8.92 23.85
N PRO A 23 -25.61 8.02 22.84
CA PRO A 23 -25.19 6.63 22.99
C PRO A 23 -23.68 6.49 23.20
N LEU A 24 -22.90 7.34 22.54
CA LEU A 24 -21.44 7.34 22.65
C LEU A 24 -20.97 7.83 24.02
N ARG A 25 -21.61 8.87 24.56
CA ARG A 25 -21.38 9.36 25.94
C ARG A 25 -21.67 8.28 26.97
N LEU A 26 -22.77 7.54 26.79
CA LEU A 26 -23.13 6.46 27.70
C LEU A 26 -22.11 5.31 27.64
N ALA A 27 -21.68 4.91 26.44
CA ALA A 27 -20.69 3.87 26.25
C ALA A 27 -19.34 4.23 26.89
N LEU A 28 -18.85 5.46 26.69
CA LEU A 28 -17.61 5.95 27.31
C LEU A 28 -17.67 5.91 28.84
N ARG A 29 -18.81 6.30 29.44
CA ARG A 29 -19.00 6.22 30.91
C ARG A 29 -19.00 4.78 31.42
N VAL A 30 -19.58 3.85 30.67
CA VAL A 30 -19.56 2.43 31.02
C VAL A 30 -18.15 1.86 30.92
N LEU A 31 -17.41 2.19 29.86
CA LEU A 31 -16.03 1.74 29.66
C LEU A 31 -15.07 2.29 30.72
N ALA A 32 -15.24 3.55 31.13
CA ALA A 32 -14.49 4.16 32.23
C ALA A 32 -14.75 3.44 33.56
N ARG A 33 -16.02 3.12 33.87
CA ARG A 33 -16.38 2.34 35.07
C ARG A 33 -15.87 0.90 35.03
N CYS A 34 -15.70 0.32 33.85
CA CYS A 34 -15.12 -1.00 33.68
C CYS A 34 -13.59 -1.01 33.72
N GLY A 35 -12.92 0.13 33.93
CA GLY A 35 -11.46 0.21 34.03
C GLY A 35 -10.72 -0.08 32.72
N VAL A 36 -11.37 0.13 31.57
CA VAL A 36 -10.73 -0.09 30.27
C VAL A 36 -9.61 0.94 30.08
N SER A 37 -8.39 0.46 29.84
CA SER A 37 -7.22 1.32 29.70
C SER A 37 -7.33 2.25 28.48
N PRO A 38 -6.72 3.44 28.53
CA PRO A 38 -6.71 4.37 27.40
C PRO A 38 -6.20 3.74 26.09
N ALA A 39 -5.23 2.81 26.18
CA ALA A 39 -4.67 2.11 25.03
C ALA A 39 -5.66 1.11 24.40
N ALA A 40 -6.42 0.36 25.20
CA ALA A 40 -7.45 -0.55 24.70
C ALA A 40 -8.63 0.20 24.08
N LEU A 41 -8.93 1.40 24.61
CA LEU A 41 -9.90 2.31 24.02
C LEU A 41 -9.38 2.88 22.69
N ALA A 42 -8.12 3.34 22.62
CA ALA A 42 -7.52 3.86 21.39
C ALA A 42 -7.54 2.82 20.26
N ALA A 43 -7.16 1.56 20.55
CA ALA A 43 -7.23 0.45 19.60
C ALA A 43 -8.67 0.16 19.13
N PHE A 44 -9.66 0.27 20.03
CA PHE A 44 -11.07 0.15 19.63
C PHE A 44 -11.50 1.29 18.70
N TRP A 45 -11.04 2.52 18.92
CA TRP A 45 -11.45 3.68 18.14
C TRP A 45 -10.78 3.73 16.77
N GLU A 46 -9.54 3.23 16.65
CA GLU A 46 -8.90 2.98 15.36
C GLU A 46 -9.70 1.97 14.51
N CYS A 47 -10.26 0.92 15.13
CA CYS A 47 -11.10 -0.06 14.43
C CYS A 47 -12.55 0.38 14.20
N ALA A 48 -13.14 1.18 15.10
CA ALA A 48 -14.55 1.56 15.04
C ALA A 48 -14.81 2.81 14.19
N ALA A 49 -13.87 3.77 14.16
CA ALA A 49 -14.01 5.00 13.38
C ALA A 49 -13.59 4.85 11.91
N PHE A 50 -12.89 3.78 11.54
CA PHE A 50 -12.34 3.59 10.20
C PHE A 50 -12.65 2.22 9.60
N PRO A 51 -13.87 1.97 9.07
CA PRO A 51 -14.07 0.91 8.10
C PRO A 51 -13.42 1.34 6.78
N SER A 52 -12.11 1.14 6.64
CA SER A 52 -11.33 0.99 5.38
C SER A 52 -11.55 1.94 4.19
N ASP A 53 -12.31 3.02 4.31
CA ASP A 53 -12.57 3.97 3.24
C ASP A 53 -11.69 5.21 3.39
N ASN A 54 -10.86 5.38 2.36
CA ASN A 54 -9.70 6.24 2.29
C ASN A 54 -10.05 7.73 2.10
N ASP A 55 -11.06 8.27 2.80
CA ASP A 55 -11.46 9.68 2.65
C ASP A 55 -11.79 10.44 3.96
N TYR A 56 -11.59 9.83 5.13
CA TYR A 56 -11.68 10.52 6.43
C TYR A 56 -10.32 10.70 7.13
N MET A 57 -9.20 10.63 6.38
CA MET A 57 -7.84 10.81 6.91
C MET A 57 -7.44 12.28 7.13
N HIS A 58 -8.42 13.16 7.32
CA HIS A 58 -8.20 14.51 7.83
C HIS A 58 -9.01 14.68 9.09
N ARG A 59 -8.45 15.37 10.11
CA ARG A 59 -9.17 15.80 11.32
C ARG A 59 -10.51 16.41 10.89
N GLY A 60 -11.57 15.62 11.00
CA GLY A 60 -12.93 16.03 10.72
C GLY A 60 -13.62 16.45 12.01
N PRO A 61 -14.75 17.18 11.93
CA PRO A 61 -15.50 17.63 13.10
C PRO A 61 -15.87 16.49 14.06
N MET A 62 -16.02 15.27 13.54
CA MET A 62 -16.28 14.07 14.34
C MET A 62 -15.06 13.69 15.19
N TYR A 63 -13.84 13.65 14.64
CA TYR A 63 -12.62 13.30 15.39
C TYR A 63 -12.37 14.27 16.55
N ASP A 64 -12.52 15.58 16.33
CA ASP A 64 -12.30 16.58 17.39
C ASP A 64 -13.36 16.49 18.49
N ARG A 65 -14.64 16.24 18.13
CA ARG A 65 -15.72 15.99 19.10
C ARG A 65 -15.50 14.70 19.89
N LEU A 66 -15.01 13.66 19.23
CA LEU A 66 -14.66 12.36 19.79
C LEU A 66 -13.53 12.47 20.83
N VAL A 67 -12.46 13.21 20.50
CA VAL A 67 -11.36 13.53 21.43
C VAL A 67 -11.85 14.36 22.62
N GLN A 68 -12.73 15.34 22.39
CA GLN A 68 -13.33 16.13 23.47
C GLN A 68 -14.15 15.27 24.44
N LEU A 69 -15.00 14.37 23.93
CA LEU A 69 -15.80 13.46 24.76
C LEU A 69 -14.93 12.47 25.57
N ALA A 70 -13.83 12.00 24.99
CA ALA A 70 -12.86 11.17 25.71
C ALA A 70 -12.19 11.94 26.87
N ARG A 71 -11.81 13.21 26.65
CA ARG A 71 -11.28 14.08 27.71
C ARG A 71 -12.30 14.36 28.81
N GLU A 72 -13.55 14.65 28.45
CA GLU A 72 -14.66 14.83 29.40
C GLU A 72 -14.92 13.58 30.26
N ALA A 73 -14.62 12.39 29.73
CA ALA A 73 -14.69 11.13 30.44
C ALA A 73 -13.41 10.77 31.24
N GLY A 74 -12.43 11.68 31.30
CA GLY A 74 -11.21 11.54 32.12
C GLY A 74 -10.05 10.84 31.43
N TYR A 75 -10.08 10.67 30.11
CA TYR A 75 -9.00 10.03 29.34
C TYR A 75 -7.96 11.06 28.87
N ASP A 76 -6.68 10.79 29.14
CA ASP A 76 -5.56 11.54 28.55
C ASP A 76 -5.23 11.01 27.15
N VAL A 77 -5.86 11.62 26.16
CA VAL A 77 -5.54 11.44 24.74
C VAL A 77 -4.45 12.44 24.36
N ALA A 78 -3.20 12.09 24.69
CA ALA A 78 -2.01 12.83 24.30
C ALA A 78 -1.93 12.93 22.77
N GLY A 79 -1.80 14.16 22.28
CA GLY A 79 -1.98 14.55 20.89
C GLY A 79 -0.85 14.20 19.94
N GLU A 80 -0.30 12.99 19.96
CA GLU A 80 0.58 12.51 18.88
C GLU A 80 -0.23 11.91 17.73
N TYR A 81 -1.10 12.74 17.16
CA TYR A 81 -1.56 12.50 15.79
C TYR A 81 -0.38 12.81 14.87
N VAL A 82 0.37 11.78 14.47
CA VAL A 82 1.32 11.88 13.35
C VAL A 82 0.47 11.92 12.07
N PRO A 83 0.33 13.07 11.37
CA PRO A 83 -0.49 13.14 10.18
C PRO A 83 0.17 12.27 9.11
N CYS A 84 -0.41 11.11 8.87
CA CYS A 84 -0.06 10.25 7.75
C CYS A 84 -0.63 10.84 6.46
N ASN A 85 -0.13 12.03 6.08
CA ASN A 85 -0.47 12.70 4.83
C ASN A 85 0.04 11.86 3.65
N GLY A 86 -0.84 11.05 3.06
CA GLY A 86 -0.92 10.68 1.65
C GLY A 86 0.26 10.02 0.94
N TRP A 87 1.43 9.85 1.57
CA TRP A 87 2.67 9.40 0.91
C TRP A 87 3.28 8.13 1.54
N LEU A 88 2.53 7.49 2.45
CA LEU A 88 2.93 6.27 3.16
C LEU A 88 2.48 5.02 2.42
N MET A 89 3.03 4.83 1.23
CA MET A 89 2.87 3.61 0.47
C MET A 89 4.18 3.32 -0.25
N CYS A 90 4.59 2.05 -0.28
CA CYS A 90 5.66 1.56 -1.15
C CYS A 90 5.41 2.06 -2.59
N ASN A 91 6.14 3.10 -2.96
CA ASN A 91 6.00 3.84 -4.22
C ASN A 91 7.40 4.05 -4.83
N HIS A 92 8.38 3.28 -4.40
CA HIS A 92 9.72 3.30 -4.96
C HIS A 92 10.34 1.92 -4.77
N TYR A 93 10.73 1.30 -5.88
CA TYR A 93 11.48 0.05 -5.85
C TYR A 93 12.52 0.06 -6.95
N ARG A 94 13.40 -0.95 -6.93
CA ARG A 94 14.42 -1.16 -7.94
C ARG A 94 14.24 -2.46 -8.66
N MET A 95 14.65 -2.44 -9.93
CA MET A 95 14.77 -3.64 -10.74
C MET A 95 16.04 -3.53 -11.60
N THR A 96 17.17 -3.92 -11.01
CA THR A 96 18.50 -3.73 -11.60
C THR A 96 19.03 -4.93 -12.39
N ALA A 97 18.33 -6.06 -12.37
CA ALA A 97 18.80 -7.26 -13.06
C ALA A 97 18.73 -7.11 -14.59
N SER A 98 19.60 -7.83 -15.29
CA SER A 98 19.67 -7.81 -16.75
C SER A 98 18.48 -8.53 -17.39
N ARG A 99 18.26 -8.26 -18.69
CA ARG A 99 17.26 -8.98 -19.49
C ARG A 99 17.49 -10.49 -19.45
N ALA A 100 18.73 -10.93 -19.61
CA ALA A 100 19.08 -12.35 -19.56
C ALA A 100 18.71 -12.97 -18.20
N ALA A 101 19.05 -12.30 -17.10
CA ALA A 101 18.73 -12.76 -15.75
C ALA A 101 17.21 -12.88 -15.51
N LEU A 102 16.40 -11.94 -16.03
CA LEU A 102 14.94 -12.04 -15.97
C LEU A 102 14.39 -13.20 -16.80
N LEU A 103 14.87 -13.38 -18.03
CA LEU A 103 14.40 -14.47 -18.90
C LEU A 103 14.69 -15.82 -18.25
N GLU A 104 15.89 -16.00 -17.70
CA GLU A 104 16.31 -17.20 -16.98
C GLU A 104 15.49 -17.40 -15.70
N ARG A 105 15.45 -16.42 -14.79
CA ARG A 105 14.79 -16.52 -13.48
C ARG A 105 13.31 -16.87 -13.58
N TYR A 106 12.63 -16.40 -14.62
CA TYR A 106 11.21 -16.62 -14.79
C TYR A 106 10.85 -17.64 -15.87
N GLY A 107 11.83 -18.24 -16.55
CA GLY A 107 11.60 -19.19 -17.64
C GLY A 107 10.84 -18.57 -18.82
N ILE A 108 11.13 -17.31 -19.13
CA ILE A 108 10.49 -16.58 -20.23
C ILE A 108 11.27 -16.87 -21.51
N GLN A 109 10.60 -17.37 -22.53
CA GLN A 109 11.22 -17.54 -23.83
C GLN A 109 11.57 -16.17 -24.44
N PRO A 110 12.71 -16.01 -25.14
CA PRO A 110 13.14 -14.71 -25.66
C PRO A 110 12.08 -13.97 -26.51
N GLY A 111 11.25 -14.70 -27.26
CA GLY A 111 10.15 -14.13 -28.06
C GLY A 111 8.94 -13.64 -27.27
N TYR A 112 8.84 -13.98 -25.97
CA TYR A 112 7.77 -13.55 -25.05
C TYR A 112 8.16 -12.37 -24.17
N MET A 113 9.26 -11.70 -24.50
CA MET A 113 9.63 -10.38 -24.00
C MET A 113 9.94 -9.48 -25.20
N THR A 114 8.99 -8.63 -25.55
CA THR A 114 8.98 -7.87 -26.81
C THR A 114 9.80 -6.57 -26.78
N TYR A 115 10.49 -6.29 -25.68
CA TYR A 115 11.31 -5.11 -25.49
C TYR A 115 12.73 -5.51 -25.08
N GLY A 116 13.72 -4.80 -25.64
CA GLY A 116 15.15 -5.04 -25.40
C GLY A 116 15.66 -4.41 -24.12
N ASP A 117 15.31 -3.14 -23.90
CA ASP A 117 15.82 -2.37 -22.75
C ASP A 117 14.99 -2.63 -21.50
N LEU A 118 15.64 -2.93 -20.38
CA LEU A 118 15.00 -2.85 -19.07
C LEU A 118 15.09 -1.39 -18.58
N PRO A 119 14.01 -0.86 -17.95
CA PRO A 119 13.99 0.54 -17.54
C PRO A 119 15.02 0.79 -16.42
N ALA A 120 15.20 2.08 -16.10
CA ALA A 120 16.11 2.57 -15.06
C ALA A 120 16.03 1.76 -13.77
N ALA A 121 17.17 1.66 -13.08
CA ALA A 121 17.33 0.96 -11.80
C ALA A 121 16.19 1.27 -10.83
N ASP A 122 15.75 2.53 -10.76
CA ASP A 122 14.66 3.01 -9.90
C ASP A 122 13.32 3.12 -10.64
N VAL A 123 12.27 2.56 -10.03
CA VAL A 123 10.90 2.54 -10.54
C VAL A 123 9.98 3.34 -9.62
N PHE A 124 9.18 4.23 -10.23
CA PHE A 124 8.26 5.14 -9.55
C PHE A 124 6.85 5.05 -10.15
N PRO A 125 5.80 5.47 -9.42
CA PRO A 125 4.43 5.52 -9.91
C PRO A 125 4.30 6.26 -11.23
N LYS A 126 3.32 5.85 -12.04
CA LYS A 126 3.01 6.39 -13.37
C LYS A 126 4.16 6.24 -14.37
N ARG A 127 5.08 5.32 -14.11
CA ARG A 127 6.12 4.90 -15.06
C ARG A 127 5.85 3.46 -15.49
N PRO A 128 6.24 3.09 -16.73
CA PRO A 128 6.19 1.71 -17.16
C PRO A 128 7.22 0.88 -16.41
N ALA A 129 6.85 -0.35 -16.04
CA ALA A 129 7.78 -1.28 -15.40
C ALA A 129 7.55 -2.71 -15.90
N THR A 130 8.59 -3.55 -15.85
CA THR A 130 8.44 -4.95 -16.23
C THR A 130 7.50 -5.68 -15.26
N VAL A 131 6.50 -6.36 -15.80
CA VAL A 131 5.72 -7.36 -15.09
C VAL A 131 5.67 -8.65 -15.89
N ILE A 132 5.47 -9.76 -15.19
CA ILE A 132 5.47 -11.11 -15.76
C ILE A 132 4.11 -11.72 -15.52
N HIS A 133 3.39 -12.07 -16.57
CA HIS A 133 2.07 -12.65 -16.46
C HIS A 133 2.01 -13.99 -17.18
N ARG A 134 1.03 -14.82 -16.81
CA ARG A 134 0.73 -16.02 -17.58
C ARG A 134 -0.11 -15.65 -18.79
N ASN A 135 0.37 -15.96 -19.99
CA ASN A 135 -0.40 -15.76 -21.21
C ASN A 135 -1.55 -16.77 -21.28
N ARG A 136 -2.75 -16.28 -21.61
CA ARG A 136 -3.97 -17.11 -21.63
C ARG A 136 -3.96 -18.18 -22.70
N THR A 137 -3.35 -17.89 -23.85
CA THR A 137 -3.38 -18.76 -25.03
C THR A 137 -2.25 -19.77 -24.98
N SER A 138 -1.01 -19.30 -24.73
CA SER A 138 0.17 -20.17 -24.74
C SER A 138 0.39 -20.87 -23.40
N GLY A 139 -0.15 -20.34 -22.30
CA GLY A 139 0.10 -20.83 -20.94
C GLY A 139 1.49 -20.51 -20.40
N PHE A 140 2.39 -19.98 -21.25
CA PHE A 140 3.75 -19.57 -20.88
C PHE A 140 3.76 -18.22 -20.16
N ARG A 141 4.86 -17.93 -19.47
CA ARG A 141 5.13 -16.62 -18.88
C ARG A 141 5.56 -15.64 -19.97
N HIS A 142 4.94 -14.47 -19.99
CA HIS A 142 5.24 -13.36 -20.88
C HIS A 142 5.62 -12.14 -20.04
N ALA A 143 6.58 -11.36 -20.53
CA ALA A 143 6.94 -10.07 -19.93
C ALA A 143 6.29 -8.93 -20.72
N MET A 144 5.75 -7.94 -20.00
CA MET A 144 5.22 -6.70 -20.57
C MET A 144 5.66 -5.49 -19.73
N LYS A 145 5.47 -4.28 -20.27
CA LYS A 145 5.73 -2.99 -19.60
C LYS A 145 4.45 -2.15 -19.45
N PRO A 146 3.56 -2.47 -18.51
CA PRO A 146 2.40 -1.65 -18.21
C PRO A 146 2.81 -0.44 -17.35
N ASP A 147 2.00 0.60 -17.35
CA ASP A 147 2.17 1.74 -16.45
C ASP A 147 1.80 1.37 -15.02
N TRP A 148 2.63 1.78 -14.05
CA TRP A 148 2.36 1.55 -12.64
C TRP A 148 1.29 2.52 -12.12
N GLY A 149 0.05 2.06 -11.97
CA GLY A 149 -1.03 2.80 -11.36
C GLY A 149 -2.36 2.63 -12.10
N PHE A 150 -3.34 2.02 -11.43
CA PHE A 150 -4.67 1.86 -11.99
C PHE A 150 -5.43 3.20 -11.96
N PRO A 151 -5.95 3.69 -13.09
CA PRO A 151 -6.73 4.91 -13.10
C PRO A 151 -8.05 4.70 -12.33
N ARG A 152 -8.33 5.61 -11.41
CA ARG A 152 -9.57 5.68 -10.63
C ARG A 152 -10.08 7.11 -10.62
N LYS A 153 -11.32 7.32 -11.09
CA LYS A 153 -12.00 8.60 -10.95
C LYS A 153 -12.41 8.76 -9.48
N MET A 154 -12.06 9.89 -8.89
CA MET A 154 -12.44 10.24 -7.52
C MET A 154 -12.68 11.73 -7.41
N ARG A 155 -13.32 12.17 -6.33
CA ARG A 155 -13.52 13.58 -6.05
C ARG A 155 -12.24 14.16 -5.43
N GLY A 156 -11.70 15.21 -6.03
CA GLY A 156 -10.56 15.94 -5.49
C GLY A 156 -10.97 16.91 -4.39
N ALA A 157 -9.99 17.48 -3.68
CA ALA A 157 -10.20 18.44 -2.60
C ALA A 157 -11.02 19.68 -3.02
N SER A 158 -10.97 20.06 -4.31
CA SER A 158 -11.76 21.15 -4.89
C SER A 158 -13.19 20.75 -5.29
N GLY A 159 -13.62 19.52 -4.98
CA GLY A 159 -14.92 18.97 -5.38
C GLY A 159 -15.01 18.50 -6.83
N LYS A 160 -14.00 18.79 -7.66
CA LYS A 160 -13.91 18.34 -9.06
C LYS A 160 -13.52 16.87 -9.15
N VAL A 161 -14.02 16.17 -10.16
CA VAL A 161 -13.58 14.80 -10.44
C VAL A 161 -12.16 14.84 -11.01
N ILE A 162 -11.26 14.10 -10.38
CA ILE A 162 -9.87 13.92 -10.80
C ILE A 162 -9.61 12.43 -11.08
N THR A 163 -8.58 12.14 -11.88
CA THR A 163 -8.09 10.77 -12.07
C THR A 163 -6.89 10.54 -11.16
N SER A 164 -7.10 9.74 -10.12
CA SER A 164 -6.04 9.21 -9.27
C SER A 164 -5.50 7.91 -9.86
N HIS A 165 -4.26 7.56 -9.51
CA HIS A 165 -3.59 6.34 -9.98
C HIS A 165 -3.24 5.48 -8.78
N VAL A 166 -3.91 4.34 -8.66
CA VAL A 166 -3.77 3.44 -7.50
C VAL A 166 -2.63 2.45 -7.77
N THR A 167 -1.54 2.58 -7.04
CA THR A 167 -0.30 1.79 -7.21
C THR A 167 -0.25 0.52 -6.36
N ASN A 168 -1.01 0.51 -5.27
CA ASN A 168 -1.00 -0.52 -4.24
C ASN A 168 -2.41 -1.06 -3.99
N VAL A 169 -2.59 -2.37 -4.04
CA VAL A 169 -3.83 -3.09 -3.75
C VAL A 169 -3.87 -3.38 -2.25
N ARG A 170 -4.92 -2.91 -1.55
CA ARG A 170 -5.09 -3.03 -0.09
C ARG A 170 -6.45 -3.60 0.30
N ASN A 171 -7.51 -2.96 -0.18
CA ASN A 171 -8.88 -3.40 0.07
C ASN A 171 -9.28 -4.42 -1.01
N LEU A 172 -8.93 -5.68 -0.78
CA LEU A 172 -9.16 -6.79 -1.71
C LEU A 172 -10.66 -7.04 -1.96
N ASP A 173 -11.50 -6.74 -0.97
CA ASP A 173 -12.95 -6.90 -1.06
C ASP A 173 -13.63 -5.80 -1.88
N SER A 174 -12.93 -4.70 -2.18
CA SER A 174 -13.51 -3.61 -2.96
C SER A 174 -13.88 -4.06 -4.37
N GLN A 175 -15.03 -3.58 -4.87
CA GLN A 175 -15.49 -3.81 -6.24
C GLN A 175 -14.41 -3.46 -7.28
N PHE A 176 -13.55 -2.49 -6.97
CA PHE A 176 -12.47 -2.03 -7.84
C PHE A 176 -11.40 -3.11 -8.10
N TRP A 177 -11.12 -3.97 -7.12
CA TRP A 177 -10.09 -5.00 -7.21
C TRP A 177 -10.65 -6.41 -7.40
N ARG A 178 -11.87 -6.67 -6.90
CA ARG A 178 -12.51 -7.98 -6.92
C ARG A 178 -12.49 -8.62 -8.31
N GLU A 179 -12.89 -7.88 -9.34
CA GLU A 179 -12.90 -8.37 -10.73
C GLU A 179 -11.51 -8.82 -11.21
N SER A 180 -10.46 -8.08 -10.86
CA SER A 180 -9.08 -8.44 -11.24
C SER A 180 -8.50 -9.58 -10.39
N LEU A 181 -8.92 -9.71 -9.13
CA LEU A 181 -8.51 -10.82 -8.25
C LEU A 181 -9.19 -12.15 -8.62
N GLU A 182 -10.47 -12.08 -9.02
CA GLU A 182 -11.29 -13.22 -9.49
C GLU A 182 -10.76 -13.84 -10.79
N GLN A 183 -9.97 -13.10 -11.56
CA GLN A 183 -9.46 -13.51 -12.86
C GLN A 183 -7.95 -13.80 -12.78
N PRO A 184 -7.51 -15.08 -12.74
CA PRO A 184 -6.08 -15.41 -12.64
C PRO A 184 -5.18 -14.75 -13.70
N HIS A 185 -5.73 -14.52 -14.89
CA HIS A 185 -4.99 -13.90 -15.99
C HIS A 185 -4.76 -12.39 -15.82
N HIS A 186 -5.44 -11.74 -14.88
CA HIS A 186 -5.14 -10.36 -14.44
C HIS A 186 -4.09 -10.32 -13.33
N ARG A 187 -3.54 -11.46 -12.89
CA ARG A 187 -2.44 -11.48 -11.93
C ARG A 187 -1.10 -11.54 -12.66
N CYS A 188 -0.11 -10.88 -12.07
CA CYS A 188 1.27 -10.85 -12.55
C CYS A 188 2.25 -10.96 -11.39
N LEU A 189 3.50 -11.26 -11.71
CA LEU A 189 4.65 -11.09 -10.83
C LEU A 189 5.27 -9.75 -11.19
N VAL A 190 5.61 -8.94 -10.19
CA VAL A 190 6.40 -7.72 -10.38
C VAL A 190 7.83 -8.04 -9.92
N PRO A 191 8.81 -8.17 -10.82
CA PRO A 191 10.19 -8.41 -10.45
C PRO A 191 10.79 -7.20 -9.73
N VAL A 192 11.51 -7.48 -8.64
CA VAL A 192 12.13 -6.50 -7.77
C VAL A 192 13.50 -7.00 -7.34
N THR A 193 14.47 -6.09 -7.23
CA THR A 193 15.78 -6.36 -6.61
C THR A 193 15.90 -5.73 -5.23
N SER A 194 15.25 -4.59 -4.99
CA SER A 194 15.05 -4.00 -3.66
C SER A 194 13.85 -3.05 -3.67
N PHE A 195 13.25 -2.75 -2.52
CA PHE A 195 12.23 -1.70 -2.41
C PHE A 195 12.56 -0.73 -1.29
N SER A 196 12.00 0.48 -1.32
CA SER A 196 12.32 1.49 -0.33
C SER A 196 11.09 2.02 0.40
N GLU A 197 11.31 2.40 1.65
CA GLU A 197 10.35 3.14 2.46
C GLU A 197 11.04 4.30 3.18
N TYR A 198 10.32 5.40 3.31
CA TYR A 198 10.76 6.51 4.14
C TYR A 198 10.46 6.21 5.61
N GLY A 199 11.50 6.17 6.43
CA GLY A 199 11.37 5.98 7.87
C GLY A 199 10.77 7.19 8.59
N PRO A 200 10.61 7.09 9.92
CA PRO A 200 10.11 8.19 10.73
C PRO A 200 11.04 9.41 10.67
N GLY A 201 10.45 10.61 10.68
CA GLY A 201 11.19 11.87 10.65
C GLY A 201 10.39 13.04 10.08
N GLU A 202 11.00 14.22 10.16
CA GLU A 202 10.43 15.46 9.62
C GLU A 202 10.17 15.35 8.11
N LYS A 203 9.07 15.94 7.64
CA LYS A 203 8.71 15.95 6.21
C LYS A 203 9.87 16.55 5.40
N GLY A 204 10.28 15.84 4.35
CA GLY A 204 11.42 16.23 3.50
C GLY A 204 12.79 15.83 4.02
N LYS A 205 12.91 15.39 5.29
CA LYS A 205 14.16 14.92 5.90
C LYS A 205 14.09 13.46 6.35
N ARG A 206 13.03 12.74 5.99
CA ARG A 206 12.86 11.34 6.37
C ARG A 206 14.01 10.50 5.79
N PRO A 207 14.69 9.69 6.60
CA PRO A 207 15.68 8.74 6.10
C PRO A 207 15.00 7.75 5.16
N LEU A 208 15.70 7.40 4.07
CA LEU A 208 15.25 6.37 3.14
C LEU A 208 15.89 5.04 3.55
N PHE A 209 15.10 3.99 3.64
CA PHE A 209 15.56 2.62 3.90
C PHE A 209 15.31 1.75 2.68
N TRP A 210 16.25 0.88 2.36
CA TRP A 210 16.16 -0.13 1.32
C TRP A 210 16.01 -1.51 1.93
N PHE A 211 15.10 -2.29 1.38
CA PHE A 211 14.82 -3.65 1.80
C PHE A 211 15.05 -4.59 0.61
N ASP A 212 15.63 -5.75 0.89
CA ASP A 212 15.84 -6.81 -0.10
C ASP A 212 15.68 -8.20 0.53
N VAL A 213 15.89 -9.22 -0.30
CA VAL A 213 15.96 -10.62 0.11
C VAL A 213 17.34 -11.15 -0.30
N PRO A 214 18.32 -11.22 0.61
CA PRO A 214 19.73 -11.49 0.23
C PRO A 214 19.95 -12.79 -0.54
N SER A 215 19.15 -13.82 -0.26
CA SER A 215 19.22 -15.10 -0.95
C SER A 215 18.56 -15.10 -2.34
N ARG A 216 17.80 -14.06 -2.69
CA ARG A 216 17.01 -13.93 -3.93
C ARG A 216 17.31 -12.57 -4.57
N PRO A 217 18.38 -12.47 -5.39
CA PRO A 217 18.74 -11.22 -6.08
C PRO A 217 17.63 -10.63 -6.95
N ILE A 218 16.68 -11.48 -7.37
CA ILE A 218 15.41 -11.07 -7.98
C ILE A 218 14.29 -11.81 -7.24
N PHE A 219 13.39 -11.06 -6.61
CA PHE A 219 12.17 -11.58 -5.99
C PHE A 219 10.93 -10.95 -6.63
N SER A 220 9.76 -11.49 -6.29
CA SER A 220 8.49 -11.09 -6.89
C SER A 220 7.58 -10.44 -5.87
N PHE A 221 7.02 -9.27 -6.20
CA PHE A 221 5.76 -8.87 -5.58
C PHE A 221 4.57 -9.53 -6.28
N ALA A 222 3.54 -9.84 -5.50
CA ALA A 222 2.24 -10.22 -6.00
C ALA A 222 1.59 -9.03 -6.73
N GLY A 223 1.45 -9.12 -8.05
CA GLY A 223 0.94 -8.06 -8.90
C GLY A 223 -0.45 -8.35 -9.46
N ILE A 224 -1.16 -7.27 -9.79
CA ILE A 224 -2.38 -7.27 -10.60
C ILE A 224 -2.14 -6.34 -11.79
N TRP A 225 -2.57 -6.76 -12.97
CA TRP A 225 -2.51 -5.97 -14.19
C TRP A 225 -3.81 -6.09 -14.98
N ARG A 226 -4.07 -5.08 -15.82
CA ARG A 226 -5.19 -5.11 -16.77
C ARG A 226 -4.88 -4.29 -18.02
N MET A 227 -5.59 -4.60 -19.10
CA MET A 227 -5.69 -3.67 -20.23
C MET A 227 -6.75 -2.61 -19.94
N THR A 228 -6.43 -1.34 -20.22
CA THR A 228 -7.38 -0.22 -20.17
C THR A 228 -7.42 0.48 -21.53
N PRO A 229 -8.42 1.34 -21.79
CA PRO A 229 -8.42 2.15 -23.01
C PRO A 229 -7.17 3.04 -23.20
N ALA A 230 -6.49 3.39 -22.11
CA ALA A 230 -5.26 4.19 -22.15
C ALA A 230 -3.97 3.36 -22.26
N GLY A 231 -4.08 2.03 -22.24
CA GLY A 231 -2.95 1.11 -22.22
C GLY A 231 -3.00 0.12 -21.05
N ALA A 232 -2.01 -0.78 -21.02
CA ALA A 232 -1.87 -1.75 -19.95
C ALA A 232 -1.38 -1.05 -18.67
N VAL A 233 -1.98 -1.40 -17.54
CA VAL A 233 -1.62 -0.85 -16.21
C VAL A 233 -1.40 -1.98 -15.22
N PHE A 234 -0.57 -1.74 -14.20
CA PHE A 234 -0.38 -2.66 -13.08
C PHE A 234 -0.37 -1.94 -11.71
N ALA A 235 -0.54 -2.74 -10.66
CA ALA A 235 -0.40 -2.40 -9.26
C ALA A 235 0.06 -3.66 -8.53
N PHE A 236 0.64 -3.54 -7.33
CA PHE A 236 0.98 -4.71 -6.52
C PHE A 236 0.22 -4.75 -5.20
N VAL A 237 0.07 -5.95 -4.69
CA VAL A 237 -0.64 -6.24 -3.45
C VAL A 237 0.23 -5.90 -2.27
N THR A 238 -0.40 -5.36 -1.24
CA THR A 238 0.23 -5.02 0.03
C THR A 238 -0.49 -5.73 1.16
N THR A 239 0.24 -5.94 2.26
CA THR A 239 -0.20 -6.62 3.47
C THR A 239 0.36 -5.89 4.69
N GLU A 240 0.04 -6.34 5.90
CA GLU A 240 0.61 -5.80 7.13
C GLU A 240 2.15 -5.91 7.14
N PRO A 241 2.88 -4.95 7.74
CA PRO A 241 4.33 -5.01 7.76
C PRO A 241 4.85 -6.06 8.76
N ASN A 242 5.98 -6.71 8.43
CA ASN A 242 6.67 -7.61 9.35
C ASN A 242 7.56 -6.84 10.37
N GLU A 243 8.30 -7.58 11.20
CA GLU A 243 9.16 -7.04 12.28
C GLU A 243 10.23 -6.03 11.80
N ILE A 244 10.73 -6.13 10.57
CA ILE A 244 11.78 -5.21 10.07
C ILE A 244 11.20 -4.03 9.27
N VAL A 245 10.05 -4.21 8.61
CA VAL A 245 9.40 -3.12 7.87
C VAL A 245 8.61 -2.23 8.83
N ARG A 246 7.94 -2.79 9.84
CA ARG A 246 7.03 -2.06 10.75
C ARG A 246 7.69 -0.86 11.46
N PRO A 247 8.94 -0.94 11.95
CA PRO A 247 9.62 0.22 12.56
C PRO A 247 9.90 1.36 11.58
N VAL A 248 10.02 1.06 10.28
CA VAL A 248 10.26 2.05 9.23
C VAL A 248 8.94 2.58 8.66
N HIS A 249 8.02 1.67 8.35
CA HIS A 249 6.73 1.95 7.72
C HIS A 249 5.61 1.10 8.34
N PRO A 250 4.87 1.63 9.32
CA PRO A 250 3.95 0.83 10.14
C PRO A 250 2.63 0.46 9.42
N LYS A 251 2.38 0.98 8.22
CA LYS A 251 1.06 0.87 7.56
C LYS A 251 0.91 -0.34 6.63
N ALA A 252 1.99 -0.80 6.01
CA ALA A 252 2.01 -1.99 5.15
C ALA A 252 3.40 -2.26 4.61
N MET A 253 3.56 -3.46 4.05
CA MET A 253 4.60 -3.83 3.11
C MET A 253 4.00 -4.44 1.84
N PRO A 254 4.73 -4.50 0.72
CA PRO A 254 4.36 -5.31 -0.43
C PRO A 254 4.27 -6.80 -0.06
N VAL A 255 3.36 -7.53 -0.70
CA VAL A 255 3.33 -9.00 -0.62
C VAL A 255 4.47 -9.53 -1.48
N ILE A 256 5.50 -10.06 -0.84
CA ILE A 256 6.60 -10.77 -1.50
C ILE A 256 6.20 -12.24 -1.58
N LEU A 257 6.20 -12.80 -2.80
CA LEU A 257 5.90 -14.20 -3.02
C LEU A 257 7.15 -15.05 -2.81
N HIS A 258 6.99 -16.26 -2.25
CA HIS A 258 8.00 -17.31 -2.35
C HIS A 258 8.10 -17.83 -3.80
N ASP A 259 9.26 -18.38 -4.20
CA ASP A 259 9.49 -18.85 -5.58
C ASP A 259 8.48 -19.96 -5.96
N GLU A 260 8.20 -20.85 -5.01
CA GLU A 260 7.23 -21.94 -5.12
C GLU A 260 5.78 -21.46 -5.27
N ASP A 261 5.47 -20.25 -4.79
CA ASP A 261 4.13 -19.66 -4.83
C ASP A 261 3.86 -18.83 -6.08
N GLU A 262 4.89 -18.47 -6.85
CA GLU A 262 4.74 -17.65 -8.06
C GLU A 262 3.81 -18.30 -9.10
N ALA A 263 3.94 -19.61 -9.31
CA ALA A 263 3.10 -20.34 -10.25
C ALA A 263 1.63 -20.41 -9.76
N ARG A 264 1.45 -20.61 -8.45
CA ARG A 264 0.12 -20.63 -7.81
C ARG A 264 -0.54 -19.26 -7.91
N TRP A 265 0.19 -18.18 -7.63
CA TRP A 265 -0.31 -16.81 -7.82
C TRP A 265 -0.82 -16.58 -9.23
N LEU A 266 -0.09 -17.01 -10.26
CA LEU A 266 -0.50 -16.80 -11.65
C LEU A 266 -1.69 -17.65 -12.14
N ALA A 267 -2.09 -18.71 -11.42
CA ALA A 267 -3.02 -19.71 -11.96
C ALA A 267 -4.13 -20.18 -11.01
N ALA A 268 -3.91 -20.18 -9.69
CA ALA A 268 -4.82 -20.77 -8.72
C ALA A 268 -6.16 -20.02 -8.65
N PRO A 269 -7.25 -20.66 -8.19
CA PRO A 269 -8.47 -19.98 -7.84
C PRO A 269 -8.22 -18.84 -6.83
N THR A 270 -9.10 -17.84 -6.81
CA THR A 270 -8.91 -16.64 -5.98
C THR A 270 -8.81 -16.94 -4.50
N ALA A 271 -9.55 -17.92 -3.97
CA ALA A 271 -9.46 -18.32 -2.57
C ALA A 271 -8.01 -18.69 -2.18
N GLU A 272 -7.38 -19.58 -2.95
CA GLU A 272 -5.98 -19.96 -2.73
C GLU A 272 -5.00 -18.81 -2.98
N ALA A 273 -5.34 -17.90 -3.91
CA ALA A 273 -4.52 -16.72 -4.17
C ALA A 273 -4.49 -15.76 -2.99
N LEU A 274 -5.62 -15.60 -2.30
CA LEU A 274 -5.75 -14.75 -1.12
C LEU A 274 -4.96 -15.29 0.08
N ASP A 275 -4.82 -16.62 0.20
CA ASP A 275 -4.04 -17.25 1.28
C ASP A 275 -2.54 -16.88 1.24
N MET A 276 -2.03 -16.48 0.07
CA MET A 276 -0.63 -16.04 -0.08
C MET A 276 -0.41 -14.57 0.30
N ILE A 277 -1.47 -13.83 0.67
CA ILE A 277 -1.38 -12.44 1.09
C ILE A 277 -1.01 -12.38 2.57
N ALA A 278 0.28 -12.57 2.83
CA ALA A 278 0.85 -12.56 4.18
C ALA A 278 2.16 -11.76 4.22
N PRO A 279 2.54 -11.20 5.39
CA PRO A 279 3.84 -10.56 5.56
C PRO A 279 4.96 -11.59 5.32
N TYR A 280 5.95 -11.22 4.50
CA TYR A 280 7.08 -12.10 4.22
C TYR A 280 7.94 -12.30 5.48
N PRO A 281 8.56 -13.47 5.70
CA PRO A 281 9.38 -13.72 6.90
C PRO A 281 10.53 -12.72 7.02
N SER A 282 10.56 -11.97 8.12
CA SER A 282 11.55 -10.91 8.33
C SER A 282 12.99 -11.43 8.40
N GLN A 283 13.19 -12.66 8.87
CA GLN A 283 14.50 -13.31 8.96
C GLN A 283 15.15 -13.60 7.61
N LEU A 284 14.35 -13.57 6.53
CA LEU A 284 14.83 -13.78 5.15
C LEU A 284 15.11 -12.47 4.42
N MET A 285 14.87 -11.33 5.06
CA MET A 285 15.03 -10.02 4.47
C MET A 285 16.17 -9.25 5.14
N SER A 286 16.70 -8.26 4.43
CA SER A 286 17.61 -7.27 5.00
C SER A 286 17.03 -5.86 4.91
N VAL A 287 17.61 -4.94 5.69
CA VAL A 287 17.29 -3.51 5.63
C VAL A 287 18.55 -2.69 5.79
N GLU A 288 18.73 -1.70 4.92
CA GLU A 288 19.84 -0.75 4.97
C GLU A 288 19.32 0.68 4.86
N GLN A 289 19.81 1.58 5.71
CA GLN A 289 19.53 3.00 5.56
C GLN A 289 20.41 3.57 4.43
N ALA A 290 19.78 4.25 3.46
CA ALA A 290 20.52 4.92 2.40
C ALA A 290 21.45 5.99 2.99
N THR A 291 22.73 5.93 2.66
CA THR A 291 23.68 6.99 2.96
C THR A 291 23.25 8.24 2.19
N GLN A 292 22.99 9.35 2.88
CA GLN A 292 22.76 10.63 2.21
C GLN A 292 24.08 11.08 1.56
N THR A 293 24.33 10.69 0.31
CA THR A 293 25.32 11.38 -0.50
C THR A 293 24.80 12.79 -0.74
N GLY A 294 25.61 13.80 -0.44
CA GLY A 294 25.26 15.22 -0.47
C GLY A 294 24.99 15.80 -1.86
N GLU A 295 24.41 15.03 -2.78
CA GLU A 295 23.92 15.55 -4.04
C GLU A 295 22.57 16.20 -3.80
N LYS A 296 22.59 17.54 -3.80
CA LYS A 296 21.39 18.37 -3.91
C LYS A 296 20.51 17.76 -5.00
N ARG A 297 19.32 17.29 -4.62
CA ARG A 297 18.23 17.05 -5.57
C ARG A 297 18.14 18.31 -6.42
N GLY A 298 18.47 18.20 -7.71
CA GLY A 298 18.40 19.31 -8.65
C GLY A 298 17.01 19.92 -8.59
N GLY A 299 16.88 21.01 -7.85
CA GLY A 299 15.83 21.98 -8.10
C GLY A 299 16.16 22.53 -9.47
N GLY A 300 15.25 22.36 -10.42
CA GLY A 300 15.35 23.03 -11.71
C GLY A 300 15.63 24.51 -11.44
N GLU A 301 16.83 24.94 -11.80
CA GLU A 301 17.18 26.34 -11.86
C GLU A 301 16.28 26.91 -12.97
N LYS A 302 15.36 27.79 -12.57
CA LYS A 302 14.64 28.61 -13.54
C LYS A 302 15.66 29.62 -14.04
N ASP A 303 15.99 29.52 -15.31
CA ASP A 303 16.54 30.64 -16.05
C ASP A 303 15.43 31.71 -16.26
N ASP A 304 15.85 32.97 -16.28
CA ASP A 304 14.97 34.16 -16.32
C ASP A 304 14.15 34.30 -17.62
N GLU A 305 14.13 33.31 -18.50
CA GLU A 305 13.42 33.36 -19.80
C GLU A 305 12.35 32.28 -20.02
N GLY A 306 12.06 31.41 -19.04
CA GLY A 306 10.81 30.64 -19.03
C GLY A 306 10.60 29.71 -20.23
N ARG A 307 11.65 29.03 -20.71
CA ARG A 307 11.54 28.03 -21.78
C ARG A 307 12.04 26.66 -21.29
N LEU A 308 11.14 25.69 -21.26
CA LEU A 308 11.47 24.29 -21.00
C LEU A 308 12.11 23.70 -22.27
N ASP A 309 13.39 23.36 -22.20
CA ASP A 309 14.02 22.49 -23.20
C ASP A 309 13.67 21.02 -22.87
N LEU A 310 13.23 20.30 -23.91
CA LEU A 310 12.68 18.93 -23.91
C LEU A 310 13.73 17.84 -23.65
#